data_AF-A0A2W1ZZD1-F1
#
_entry.id   AF-A0A2W1ZZD1-F1
#
_cell.length_a   1.000
_cell.length_b   1.000
_cell.length_c   1.000
_cell.angle_alpha   90.00
_cell.angle_beta   90.00
_cell.angle_gamma   90.00
#
_symmetry.space_group_name_H-M   'P 1'
#
loop_
_entity.id
_entity.type
_entity.pdbx_description
1 polymer ?
#
loop_
_entity_poly.entity_id
_entity_poly.type
_entity_poly.pdbx_seq_one_letter_code
_entity_poly.pdbx_strand_id
1 'polypeptide(L)'
;MFRLGWQVLCGRLGEVVDPARARRAAWIAGAIAIVALAGLVVLAVVDRPSGSAGAGVVRSVLTIAFSALAVWAIAYSCFPTAREVGPELRINGRQIRPDGQLSVRASVQPYLERRARPVDPEDREHVLNDVPLLQRGLVRRLSRLGPLLLGVASGGAAGLAAGQVEVFVVLWPFVYLLLLPDMVVRLGRAERARLSALETDPPAPKHRPPWRRTPHGSKLDLPE
;
A
#
# COMPACT_ATOMS: atom_id res chain seq x y z
N MET A 1 -9.36 -13.98 5.82
CA MET A 1 -8.38 -13.32 4.92
C MET A 1 -8.17 -11.85 5.25
N PHE A 2 -9.23 -11.03 5.36
CA PHE A 2 -9.10 -9.61 5.74
C PHE A 2 -8.41 -9.41 7.11
N ARG A 3 -8.84 -10.14 8.15
CA ARG A 3 -8.22 -10.08 9.49
C ARG A 3 -6.70 -10.36 9.46
N LEU A 4 -6.28 -11.39 8.73
CA LEU A 4 -4.86 -11.73 8.56
C LEU A 4 -4.10 -10.61 7.84
N GLY A 5 -4.65 -10.09 6.74
CA GLY A 5 -4.06 -8.98 6.01
C GLY A 5 -3.96 -7.69 6.83
N TRP A 6 -4.97 -7.43 7.67
CA TRP A 6 -4.96 -6.30 8.61
C TRP A 6 -3.89 -6.45 9.69
N GLN A 7 -3.72 -7.65 10.26
CA GLN A 7 -2.64 -7.92 11.22
C GLN A 7 -1.26 -7.72 10.59
N VAL A 8 -1.06 -8.20 9.35
CA VAL A 8 0.20 -8.00 8.61
C VAL A 8 0.43 -6.52 8.32
N LEU A 9 -0.62 -5.79 7.92
CA LEU A 9 -0.54 -4.35 7.70
C LEU A 9 -0.09 -3.63 8.97
N CYS A 10 -0.74 -3.87 10.11
CA CYS A 10 -0.40 -3.24 11.39
C CYS A 10 1.01 -3.63 11.86
N GLY A 11 1.39 -4.91 11.73
CA GLY A 11 2.70 -5.40 12.15
C GLY A 11 3.85 -4.87 11.29
N ARG A 12 3.65 -4.71 9.98
CA ARG A 12 4.66 -4.23 9.04
C ARG A 12 4.68 -2.71 8.88
N LEU A 13 3.69 -1.98 9.41
CA LEU A 13 3.58 -0.54 9.21
C LEU A 13 4.81 0.22 9.69
N GLY A 14 5.39 -0.15 10.84
CA GLY A 14 6.61 0.48 11.39
C GLY A 14 7.91 0.15 10.65
N GLU A 15 7.91 -0.89 9.81
CA GLU A 15 9.05 -1.22 8.95
C GLU A 15 9.05 -0.36 7.68
N VAL A 16 7.87 0.03 7.21
CA VAL A 16 7.68 0.78 5.96
C VAL A 16 7.55 2.28 6.20
N VAL A 17 6.91 2.66 7.30
CA VAL A 17 6.64 4.05 7.67
C VAL A 17 7.53 4.40 8.86
N ASP A 18 8.32 5.46 8.71
CA ASP A 18 9.10 5.99 9.82
C ASP A 18 8.14 6.70 10.80
N PRO A 19 7.98 6.21 12.05
CA PRO A 19 7.04 6.78 13.00
C PRO A 19 7.37 8.23 13.37
N ALA A 20 8.66 8.61 13.35
CA ALA A 20 9.07 9.98 13.63
C ALA A 20 8.66 10.93 12.49
N ARG A 21 8.91 10.52 11.23
CA ARG A 21 8.48 11.29 10.04
C ARG A 21 6.96 11.35 9.94
N ALA A 22 6.26 10.25 10.21
CA ALA A 22 4.80 10.20 10.23
C ALA A 22 4.20 11.09 11.31
N ARG A 23 4.76 11.10 12.52
CA ARG A 23 4.32 11.99 13.60
C ARG A 23 4.55 13.46 13.24
N ARG A 24 5.72 13.81 12.68
CA ARG A 24 5.99 15.18 12.19
C ARG A 24 5.01 15.59 11.08
N ALA A 25 4.78 14.72 10.11
CA ALA A 25 3.81 14.96 9.04
C ALA A 25 2.40 15.18 9.60
N ALA A 26 1.97 14.38 10.58
CA ALA A 26 0.67 14.53 11.23
C ALA A 26 0.56 15.86 12.00
N TRP A 27 1.63 16.30 12.67
CA TRP A 27 1.67 17.60 13.34
C TRP A 27 1.57 18.77 12.35
N ILE A 28 2.34 18.74 11.27
CA ILE A 28 2.32 19.80 10.24
C ILE A 28 0.95 19.83 9.54
N ALA A 29 0.43 18.67 9.14
CA ALA A 29 -0.90 18.55 8.55
C ALA A 29 -1.99 19.02 9.52
N GLY A 30 -1.84 18.73 10.82
CA GLY A 30 -2.73 19.23 11.88
C GLY A 30 -2.73 20.75 11.97
N ALA A 31 -1.56 21.38 11.95
CA ALA A 31 -1.45 22.84 11.95
C ALA A 31 -2.13 23.47 10.73
N ILE A 32 -1.92 22.91 9.52
CA ILE A 32 -2.58 23.36 8.29
C ILE A 32 -4.11 23.23 8.40
N ALA A 33 -4.59 22.10 8.92
CA ALA A 33 -6.01 21.85 9.09
C ALA A 33 -6.66 22.82 10.10
N ILE A 34 -5.96 23.17 11.18
CA ILE A 34 -6.44 24.18 12.15
C ILE A 34 -6.55 25.56 11.51
N VAL A 35 -5.55 25.97 10.70
CA VAL A 35 -5.59 27.25 9.98
C VAL A 35 -6.76 27.29 8.98
N ALA A 36 -6.96 26.20 8.21
CA ALA A 36 -8.08 26.08 7.28
C ALA A 36 -9.44 26.10 8.01
N LEU A 37 -9.54 25.39 9.15
CA LEU A 37 -10.72 25.37 9.99
C LEU A 37 -11.05 26.77 10.51
N ALA A 38 -10.07 27.51 11.03
CA ALA A 38 -10.25 28.87 11.49
C ALA A 38 -10.77 29.79 10.37
N GLY A 39 -10.19 29.70 9.16
CA GLY A 39 -10.66 30.45 7.99
C GLY A 39 -12.11 30.11 7.61
N LEU A 40 -12.47 28.83 7.58
CA LEU A 40 -13.84 28.37 7.30
C LEU A 40 -14.85 28.85 8.35
N VAL A 41 -14.47 28.84 9.63
CA VAL A 41 -15.32 29.35 10.72
C VAL A 41 -15.52 30.85 10.58
N VAL A 42 -14.47 31.62 10.26
CA VAL A 42 -14.58 33.07 10.02
C VAL A 42 -15.54 33.34 8.86
N LEU A 43 -15.38 32.65 7.73
CA LEU A 43 -16.30 32.79 6.58
C LEU A 43 -17.74 32.46 6.98
N ALA A 44 -17.96 31.36 7.70
CA ALA A 44 -19.29 30.97 8.16
C ALA A 44 -19.93 31.98 9.14
N VAL A 45 -19.13 32.68 9.93
CA VAL A 45 -19.61 33.74 10.84
C VAL A 45 -19.92 35.02 10.07
N VAL A 46 -19.07 35.40 9.10
CA VAL A 46 -19.26 36.59 8.25
C VAL A 46 -20.48 36.45 7.35
N ASP A 47 -20.78 35.26 6.84
CA ASP A 47 -21.92 35.01 5.94
C ASP A 47 -23.27 34.87 6.66
N ARG A 48 -23.31 34.85 8.00
CA ARG A 48 -24.54 34.77 8.81
C ARG A 48 -25.64 35.80 8.48
N PRO A 49 -25.37 37.04 8.07
CA PRO A 49 -26.43 38.03 7.83
C PRO A 49 -27.32 37.73 6.62
N SER A 50 -26.95 36.79 5.74
CA SER A 50 -27.58 36.60 4.41
C SER A 50 -28.81 35.67 4.36
N GLY A 51 -29.35 35.22 5.50
CA GLY A 51 -30.76 34.78 5.57
C GLY A 51 -31.14 33.42 4.95
N SER A 52 -30.28 32.41 4.92
CA SER A 52 -30.67 31.02 4.56
C SER A 52 -30.88 30.11 5.78
N ALA A 53 -31.73 30.56 6.70
CA ALA A 53 -32.15 29.78 7.87
C ALA A 53 -33.25 28.78 7.47
N GLY A 54 -32.87 27.56 7.10
CA GLY A 54 -33.83 26.47 6.90
C GLY A 54 -33.22 25.07 6.97
N ALA A 55 -31.98 24.91 6.48
CA ALA A 55 -31.21 23.66 6.58
C ALA A 55 -30.00 23.78 7.54
N GLY A 56 -30.09 24.76 8.46
CA GLY A 56 -29.00 25.42 9.18
C GLY A 56 -28.27 24.58 10.23
N VAL A 57 -27.05 25.02 10.53
CA VAL A 57 -26.11 24.46 11.53
C VAL A 57 -25.57 23.07 11.21
N VAL A 58 -26.39 22.04 11.08
CA VAL A 58 -25.90 20.65 10.88
C VAL A 58 -25.12 20.54 9.57
N ARG A 59 -25.67 21.10 8.48
CA ARG A 59 -25.01 21.12 7.16
C ARG A 59 -23.69 21.88 7.20
N SER A 60 -23.64 23.00 7.91
CA SER A 60 -22.42 23.81 8.08
C SER A 60 -21.37 23.07 8.90
N VAL A 61 -21.76 22.46 10.02
CA VAL A 61 -20.87 21.66 10.88
C VAL A 61 -20.27 20.49 10.10
N LEU A 62 -21.10 19.74 9.35
CA LEU A 62 -20.62 18.63 8.52
C LEU A 62 -19.66 19.13 7.44
N THR A 63 -19.99 20.21 6.74
CA THR A 63 -19.12 20.78 5.70
C THR A 63 -17.77 21.19 6.27
N ILE A 64 -17.76 21.85 7.42
CA ILE A 64 -16.53 22.28 8.11
C ILE A 64 -15.71 21.06 8.57
N ALA A 65 -16.35 20.07 9.20
CA ALA A 65 -15.68 18.87 9.68
C ALA A 65 -15.06 18.05 8.53
N PHE A 66 -15.81 17.81 7.46
CA PHE A 66 -15.32 17.09 6.29
C PHE A 66 -14.23 17.87 5.55
N SER A 67 -14.32 19.19 5.47
CA SER A 67 -13.27 20.04 4.86
C SER A 67 -11.98 20.00 5.68
N ALA A 68 -12.06 20.11 7.00
CA ALA A 68 -10.90 20.01 7.88
C ALA A 68 -10.23 18.62 7.77
N LEU A 69 -11.05 17.55 7.75
CA LEU A 69 -10.56 16.19 7.54
C LEU A 69 -9.91 16.02 6.16
N ALA A 70 -10.49 16.60 5.11
CA ALA A 70 -9.95 16.58 3.77
C ALA A 70 -8.57 17.26 3.70
N VAL A 71 -8.47 18.48 4.22
CA VAL A 71 -7.22 19.25 4.27
C VAL A 71 -6.16 18.50 5.05
N TRP A 72 -6.50 17.98 6.23
CA TRP A 72 -5.58 17.21 7.05
C TRP A 72 -5.05 15.97 6.31
N ALA A 73 -5.94 15.16 5.75
CA ALA A 73 -5.57 13.88 5.14
C ALA A 73 -4.80 14.08 3.81
N ILE A 74 -5.18 15.08 3.01
CA ILE A 74 -4.45 15.46 1.79
C ILE A 74 -3.06 15.99 2.15
N ALA A 75 -2.98 16.94 3.09
CA ALA A 75 -1.69 17.50 3.52
C ALA A 75 -0.77 16.39 4.06
N TYR A 76 -1.30 15.48 4.89
CA TYR A 76 -0.55 14.32 5.38
C TYR A 76 -0.01 13.45 4.24
N SER A 77 -0.81 13.19 3.20
CA SER A 77 -0.43 12.35 2.06
C SER A 77 0.69 12.95 1.18
N CYS A 78 0.91 14.27 1.28
CA CYS A 78 1.98 14.97 0.57
C CYS A 78 3.35 14.81 1.23
N PHE A 79 3.41 14.42 2.52
CA PHE A 79 4.68 14.26 3.22
C PHE A 79 5.32 12.90 2.94
N PRO A 80 6.64 12.83 2.70
CA PRO A 80 7.35 11.58 2.53
C PRO A 80 7.52 10.88 3.90
N THR A 81 6.62 9.96 4.23
CA THR A 81 6.66 9.17 5.48
C THR A 81 7.37 7.83 5.34
N ALA A 82 7.84 7.49 4.14
CA ALA A 82 8.53 6.24 3.86
C ALA A 82 9.88 6.16 4.60
N ARG A 83 10.12 5.03 5.27
CA ARG A 83 11.40 4.66 5.84
C ARG A 83 12.36 4.26 4.71
N GLU A 84 13.61 4.69 4.83
CA GLU A 84 14.65 4.31 3.87
C GLU A 84 14.88 2.79 3.88
N VAL A 85 15.08 2.23 2.69
CA VAL A 85 15.28 0.80 2.49
C VAL A 85 16.71 0.47 2.92
N GLY A 86 16.87 -0.41 3.93
CA GLY A 86 18.17 -0.87 4.40
C GLY A 86 19.00 -1.60 3.33
N PRO A 87 20.31 -1.76 3.55
CA PRO A 87 21.24 -2.39 2.60
C PRO A 87 20.91 -3.86 2.28
N GLU A 88 20.12 -4.53 3.14
CA GLU A 88 19.68 -5.92 2.96
C GLU A 88 18.81 -6.18 1.70
N LEU A 89 18.27 -5.15 1.05
CA LEU A 89 17.42 -5.30 -0.14
C LEU A 89 18.15 -4.95 -1.47
N ARG A 90 19.47 -5.11 -1.47
CA ARG A 90 20.31 -5.01 -2.68
C ARG A 90 20.54 -6.41 -3.25
N ILE A 91 20.05 -6.67 -4.46
CA ILE A 91 20.45 -7.85 -5.23
C ILE A 91 21.61 -7.42 -6.14
N ASN A 92 22.76 -8.06 -6.00
CA ASN A 92 23.97 -7.79 -6.80
C ASN A 92 24.44 -6.32 -6.76
N GLY A 93 24.37 -5.67 -5.59
CA GLY A 93 24.82 -4.29 -5.41
C GLY A 93 23.91 -3.22 -6.04
N ARG A 94 22.87 -3.62 -6.79
CA ARG A 94 21.83 -2.72 -7.28
C ARG A 94 20.69 -2.66 -6.28
N GLN A 95 20.27 -1.43 -5.95
CA GLN A 95 19.07 -1.21 -5.17
C GLN A 95 17.85 -1.56 -6.03
N ILE A 96 17.34 -2.79 -5.90
CA ILE A 96 16.00 -3.08 -6.40
C ILE A 96 15.07 -2.24 -5.55
N ARG A 97 14.32 -1.32 -6.15
CA ARG A 97 13.38 -0.45 -5.44
C ARG A 97 12.20 -1.31 -4.99
N PRO A 98 12.25 -1.91 -3.78
CA PRO A 98 11.28 -2.92 -3.37
C PRO A 98 9.89 -2.28 -3.11
N ASP A 99 9.90 -0.96 -3.01
CA ASP A 99 8.79 -0.08 -2.74
C ASP A 99 7.74 -0.01 -3.86
N GLY A 100 8.10 -0.45 -5.07
CA GLY A 100 7.23 -0.40 -6.25
C GLY A 100 6.75 -1.78 -6.74
N GLN A 101 7.22 -2.87 -6.14
CA GLN A 101 6.91 -4.20 -6.63
C GLN A 101 5.50 -4.62 -6.20
N LEU A 102 4.55 -4.40 -7.09
CA LEU A 102 3.13 -4.73 -6.92
C LEU A 102 2.71 -6.03 -7.65
N SER A 103 3.70 -6.72 -8.20
CA SER A 103 3.58 -7.99 -8.90
C SER A 103 4.65 -8.96 -8.41
N VAL A 104 4.31 -10.23 -8.44
CA VAL A 104 5.24 -11.33 -8.18
C VAL A 104 5.54 -12.04 -9.49
N ARG A 105 6.55 -12.91 -9.51
CA ARG A 105 6.82 -13.77 -10.67
C ARG A 105 5.57 -14.60 -11.02
N ALA A 106 5.44 -14.95 -12.29
CA ALA A 106 4.33 -15.75 -12.78
C ALA A 106 4.22 -17.12 -12.08
N SER A 107 5.32 -17.70 -11.60
CA SER A 107 5.32 -18.94 -10.80
C SER A 107 4.70 -18.76 -9.41
N VAL A 108 4.83 -17.57 -8.81
CA VAL A 108 4.33 -17.28 -7.46
C VAL A 108 2.86 -16.83 -7.49
N GLN A 109 2.42 -16.21 -8.59
CA GLN A 109 1.08 -15.65 -8.76
C GLN A 109 -0.08 -16.63 -8.42
N PRO A 110 -0.04 -17.93 -8.82
CA PRO A 110 -1.09 -18.89 -8.49
C PRO A 110 -1.30 -19.12 -6.99
N TYR A 111 -0.24 -18.98 -6.17
CA TYR A 111 -0.34 -19.17 -4.71
C TYR A 111 -1.03 -17.98 -4.01
N LEU A 112 -1.11 -16.83 -4.67
CA LEU A 112 -1.75 -15.61 -4.18
C LEU A 112 -3.25 -15.53 -4.50
N GLU A 113 -3.79 -16.54 -5.18
CA GLU A 113 -5.19 -16.57 -5.56
C GLU A 113 -6.14 -16.73 -4.37
N ARG A 114 -7.44 -16.56 -4.66
CA ARG A 114 -8.51 -16.72 -3.66
C ARG A 114 -8.53 -18.12 -3.07
N ARG A 115 -8.31 -19.14 -3.91
CA ARG A 115 -8.22 -20.55 -3.48
C ARG A 115 -6.82 -20.84 -2.97
N ALA A 116 -6.72 -21.46 -1.79
CA ALA A 116 -5.44 -21.89 -1.26
C ALA A 116 -4.91 -23.05 -2.13
N ARG A 117 -3.63 -22.96 -2.54
CA ARG A 117 -2.92 -23.99 -3.27
C ARG A 117 -1.70 -24.40 -2.45
N PRO A 118 -1.42 -25.70 -2.27
CA PRO A 118 -0.18 -26.13 -1.62
C PRO A 118 1.02 -25.63 -2.42
N VAL A 119 2.06 -25.18 -1.72
CA VAL A 119 3.28 -24.65 -2.34
C VAL A 119 4.13 -25.82 -2.81
N ASP A 120 4.56 -25.78 -4.07
CA ASP A 120 5.52 -26.75 -4.59
C ASP A 120 6.90 -26.51 -3.93
N PRO A 121 7.61 -27.55 -3.44
CA PRO A 121 8.97 -27.40 -2.92
C PRO A 121 9.91 -26.62 -3.85
N GLU A 122 9.75 -26.73 -5.17
CA GLU A 122 10.56 -25.97 -6.13
C GLU A 122 10.29 -24.46 -6.11
N ASP A 123 9.07 -24.05 -5.77
CA ASP A 123 8.67 -22.64 -5.71
C ASP A 123 8.81 -22.02 -4.32
N ARG A 124 9.15 -22.82 -3.30
CA ARG A 124 9.30 -22.39 -1.91
C ARG A 124 10.19 -21.15 -1.77
N GLU A 125 11.38 -21.18 -2.34
CA GLU A 125 12.33 -20.07 -2.26
C GLU A 125 11.83 -18.83 -3.01
N HIS A 126 11.12 -19.01 -4.13
CA HIS A 126 10.52 -17.91 -4.88
C HIS A 126 9.44 -17.22 -4.06
N VAL A 127 8.56 -17.98 -3.41
CA VAL A 127 7.50 -17.44 -2.54
C VAL A 127 8.12 -16.69 -1.36
N LEU A 128 9.12 -17.25 -0.69
CA LEU A 128 9.76 -16.63 0.49
C LEU A 128 10.52 -15.34 0.14
N ASN A 129 11.02 -15.20 -1.09
CA ASN A 129 11.70 -13.99 -1.56
C ASN A 129 10.72 -12.92 -2.08
N ASP A 130 9.74 -13.31 -2.90
CA ASP A 130 8.86 -12.36 -3.60
C ASP A 130 7.73 -11.83 -2.70
N VAL A 131 7.21 -12.64 -1.77
CA VAL A 131 6.08 -12.25 -0.91
C VAL A 131 6.41 -11.08 0.01
N PRO A 132 7.55 -11.05 0.74
CA PRO A 132 7.91 -9.90 1.58
C PRO A 132 8.02 -8.59 0.79
N LEU A 133 8.52 -8.66 -0.45
CA LEU A 133 8.62 -7.50 -1.35
C LEU A 133 7.23 -6.99 -1.74
N LEU A 134 6.33 -7.90 -2.14
CA LEU A 134 4.93 -7.56 -2.42
C LEU A 134 4.23 -6.95 -1.19
N GLN A 135 4.42 -7.54 -0.01
CA GLN A 135 3.83 -7.05 1.23
C GLN A 135 4.31 -5.63 1.54
N ARG A 136 5.61 -5.35 1.44
CA ARG A 136 6.19 -4.01 1.62
C ARG A 136 5.61 -2.99 0.64
N GLY A 137 5.51 -3.35 -0.64
CA GLY A 137 4.90 -2.51 -1.68
C GLY A 137 3.43 -2.20 -1.41
N LEU A 138 2.64 -3.21 -1.03
CA LEU A 138 1.22 -3.06 -0.67
C LEU A 138 1.02 -2.19 0.57
N VAL A 139 1.82 -2.41 1.63
CA VAL A 139 1.76 -1.60 2.87
C VAL A 139 2.10 -0.15 2.57
N ARG A 140 3.14 0.11 1.77
CA ARG A 140 3.51 1.48 1.36
C ARG A 140 2.42 2.13 0.53
N ARG A 141 1.80 1.38 -0.38
CA ARG A 141 0.71 1.89 -1.22
C ARG A 141 -0.52 2.21 -0.36
N LEU A 142 -0.87 1.34 0.58
CA LEU A 142 -1.96 1.55 1.53
C LEU A 142 -1.72 2.76 2.44
N SER A 143 -0.50 2.92 2.97
CA SER A 143 -0.19 4.04 3.86
C SER A 143 -0.23 5.41 3.17
N ARG A 144 -0.03 5.45 1.85
CA ARG A 144 -0.13 6.67 1.04
C ARG A 144 -1.52 6.91 0.45
N LEU A 145 -2.12 5.87 -0.13
CA LEU A 145 -3.43 5.98 -0.77
C LEU A 145 -4.57 6.07 0.24
N GLY A 146 -4.44 5.46 1.42
CA GLY A 146 -5.46 5.52 2.46
C GLY A 146 -5.81 6.96 2.85
N PRO A 147 -4.84 7.75 3.36
CA PRO A 147 -5.05 9.15 3.70
C PRO A 147 -5.45 10.01 2.49
N LEU A 148 -4.84 9.78 1.32
CA LEU A 148 -5.18 10.53 0.10
C LEU A 148 -6.65 10.32 -0.30
N LEU A 149 -7.09 9.08 -0.43
CA LEU A 149 -8.46 8.74 -0.83
C LEU A 149 -9.47 9.17 0.23
N LEU A 150 -9.12 9.03 1.52
CA LEU A 150 -9.95 9.53 2.61
C LEU A 150 -10.11 11.05 2.52
N GLY A 151 -9.02 11.76 2.23
CA GLY A 151 -9.03 13.21 2.08
C GLY A 151 -9.87 13.67 0.90
N VAL A 152 -9.70 13.04 -0.26
CA VAL A 152 -10.49 13.34 -1.47
C VAL A 152 -11.97 13.00 -1.26
N ALA A 153 -12.30 11.87 -0.64
CA ALA A 153 -13.68 11.50 -0.36
C ALA A 153 -14.35 12.44 0.65
N SER A 154 -13.60 12.86 1.68
CA SER A 154 -14.07 13.85 2.66
C SER A 154 -14.27 15.22 1.98
N GLY A 155 -13.37 15.63 1.09
CA GLY A 155 -13.51 16.88 0.33
C GLY A 155 -14.71 16.85 -0.61
N GLY A 156 -14.94 15.72 -1.29
CA GLY A 156 -16.14 15.49 -2.10
C GLY A 156 -17.42 15.55 -1.27
N ALA A 157 -17.44 14.93 -0.09
CA ALA A 157 -18.58 15.00 0.84
C ALA A 157 -18.83 16.43 1.34
N ALA A 158 -17.77 17.20 1.62
CA ALA A 158 -17.88 18.62 1.97
C ALA A 158 -18.44 19.45 0.80
N GLY A 159 -17.97 19.23 -0.43
CA GLY A 159 -18.48 19.90 -1.62
C GLY A 159 -19.95 19.57 -1.91
N LEU A 160 -20.35 18.31 -1.71
CA LEU A 160 -21.74 17.87 -1.79
C LEU A 160 -22.59 18.57 -0.72
N ALA A 161 -22.12 18.57 0.52
CA ALA A 161 -22.77 19.25 1.61
C ALA A 161 -22.85 20.77 1.36
N ALA A 162 -21.88 21.38 0.68
CA ALA A 162 -21.96 22.80 0.29
C ALA A 162 -22.87 23.06 -0.93
N GLY A 163 -23.36 22.02 -1.62
CA GLY A 163 -24.12 22.14 -2.86
C GLY A 163 -23.28 22.60 -4.06
N GLN A 164 -21.95 22.44 -3.98
CA GLN A 164 -20.98 22.93 -4.96
C GLN A 164 -20.60 21.87 -6.01
N VAL A 165 -20.96 20.61 -5.77
CA VAL A 165 -20.47 19.46 -6.57
C VAL A 165 -21.62 18.50 -6.84
N GLU A 166 -21.70 17.99 -8.07
CA GLU A 166 -22.65 16.96 -8.44
C GLU A 166 -22.35 15.61 -7.76
N VAL A 167 -23.41 14.89 -7.39
CA VAL A 167 -23.33 13.56 -6.73
C VAL A 167 -22.42 12.60 -7.51
N PHE A 168 -22.47 12.65 -8.83
CA PHE A 168 -21.69 11.77 -9.70
C PHE A 168 -20.17 11.96 -9.53
N VAL A 169 -19.70 13.21 -9.39
CA VAL A 169 -18.28 13.52 -9.18
C VAL A 169 -17.81 13.02 -7.82
N VAL A 170 -18.68 13.13 -6.81
CA VAL A 170 -18.39 12.69 -5.44
C VAL A 170 -18.34 11.17 -5.33
N LEU A 171 -19.09 10.42 -6.15
CA LEU A 171 -19.13 8.96 -6.12
C LEU A 171 -17.76 8.31 -6.41
N TRP A 172 -16.99 8.89 -7.33
CA TRP A 172 -15.72 8.31 -7.79
C TRP A 172 -14.71 8.06 -6.66
N PRO A 173 -14.39 9.04 -5.79
CA PRO A 173 -13.54 8.82 -4.61
C PRO A 173 -13.98 7.65 -3.73
N PHE A 174 -15.30 7.47 -3.53
CA PHE A 174 -15.82 6.36 -2.74
C PHE A 174 -15.62 5.01 -3.44
N VAL A 175 -15.80 4.94 -4.76
CA VAL A 175 -15.48 3.73 -5.54
C VAL A 175 -14.02 3.35 -5.36
N TYR A 176 -13.09 4.31 -5.39
CA TYR A 176 -11.67 4.03 -5.15
C TYR A 176 -11.37 3.62 -3.70
N LEU A 177 -12.08 4.15 -2.71
CA LEU A 177 -11.97 3.70 -1.31
C LEU A 177 -12.32 2.21 -1.15
N LEU A 178 -13.29 1.72 -1.91
CA LEU A 178 -13.68 0.30 -1.91
C LEU A 178 -12.60 -0.64 -2.45
N LEU A 179 -11.53 -0.12 -3.07
CA LEU A 179 -10.37 -0.91 -3.48
C LEU A 179 -9.37 -1.16 -2.34
N LEU A 180 -9.38 -0.36 -1.27
CA LEU A 180 -8.47 -0.53 -0.14
C LEU A 180 -8.67 -1.88 0.57
N PRO A 181 -9.92 -2.34 0.84
CA PRO A 181 -10.14 -3.67 1.40
C PRO A 181 -9.57 -4.80 0.55
N ASP A 182 -9.63 -4.71 -0.79
CA ASP A 182 -9.05 -5.76 -1.65
C ASP A 182 -7.53 -5.81 -1.53
N MET A 183 -6.85 -4.66 -1.40
CA MET A 183 -5.41 -4.62 -1.12
C MET A 183 -5.07 -5.27 0.24
N VAL A 184 -5.89 -5.04 1.28
CA VAL A 184 -5.73 -5.69 2.58
C VAL A 184 -5.98 -7.20 2.47
N VAL A 185 -7.00 -7.63 1.72
CA VAL A 185 -7.24 -9.05 1.47
C VAL A 185 -6.04 -9.67 0.74
N ARG A 186 -5.47 -8.99 -0.26
CA ARG A 186 -4.28 -9.44 -1.02
C ARG A 186 -3.06 -9.61 -0.12
N LEU A 187 -2.86 -8.72 0.85
CA LEU A 187 -1.88 -8.87 1.93
C LEU A 187 -2.09 -10.17 2.73
N GLY A 188 -3.34 -10.47 3.09
CA GLY A 188 -3.68 -11.71 3.78
C GLY A 188 -3.46 -12.96 2.91
N ARG A 189 -3.71 -12.89 1.60
CA ARG A 189 -3.41 -14.01 0.69
C ARG A 189 -1.90 -14.25 0.57
N ALA A 190 -1.12 -13.17 0.52
CA ALA A 190 0.33 -13.23 0.48
C ALA A 190 0.92 -13.84 1.75
N GLU A 191 0.45 -13.42 2.93
CA GLU A 191 0.92 -14.02 4.19
C GLU A 191 0.56 -15.49 4.31
N ARG A 192 -0.63 -15.88 3.86
CA ARG A 192 -1.01 -17.30 3.79
C ARG A 192 -0.04 -18.12 2.93
N ALA A 193 0.30 -17.61 1.75
CA ALA A 193 1.25 -18.26 0.84
C ALA A 193 2.65 -18.39 1.46
N ARG A 194 3.08 -17.36 2.20
CA ARG A 194 4.35 -17.39 2.96
C ARG A 194 4.32 -18.44 4.06
N LEU A 195 3.25 -18.52 4.86
CA LEU A 195 3.11 -19.52 5.91
C LEU A 195 3.13 -20.94 5.32
N SER A 196 2.40 -21.19 4.24
CA SER A 196 2.43 -22.49 3.55
C SER A 196 3.82 -22.82 2.99
N ALA A 197 4.57 -21.83 2.50
CA ALA A 197 5.94 -22.06 2.03
C ALA A 197 6.91 -22.37 3.19
N LEU A 198 6.68 -21.81 4.38
CA LEU A 198 7.47 -22.15 5.57
C LEU A 198 7.19 -23.57 6.06
N GLU A 199 5.94 -24.03 5.94
CA GLU A 199 5.52 -25.40 6.27
C GLU A 199 5.99 -26.44 5.23
N THR A 200 6.29 -26.01 4.00
CA THR A 200 6.77 -26.89 2.93
C THR A 200 8.25 -27.20 3.12
N ASP A 201 8.61 -28.48 2.99
CA ASP A 201 10.01 -28.92 3.05
C ASP A 201 10.86 -28.31 1.92
N PRO A 202 12.14 -28.03 2.17
CA PRO A 202 13.05 -27.58 1.12
C PRO A 202 13.14 -28.64 0.01
N PRO A 203 13.28 -28.22 -1.26
CA PRO A 203 13.40 -29.17 -2.36
C PRO A 203 14.61 -30.07 -2.10
N ALA A 204 14.45 -31.38 -2.38
CA ALA A 204 15.58 -32.29 -2.36
C ALA A 204 16.69 -31.71 -3.24
N PRO A 205 17.96 -31.69 -2.79
CA PRO A 205 19.04 -31.13 -3.58
C PRO A 205 19.03 -31.83 -4.95
N LYS A 206 18.70 -31.06 -6.01
CA LYS A 206 18.74 -31.56 -7.38
C LYS A 206 20.18 -32.06 -7.57
N HIS A 207 20.36 -33.38 -7.57
CA HIS A 207 21.56 -34.00 -8.10
C HIS A 207 21.63 -33.53 -9.53
N ARG A 208 22.39 -32.45 -9.77
CA ARG A 208 22.74 -32.08 -11.13
C ARG A 208 23.43 -33.34 -11.67
N PRO A 209 22.89 -34.03 -12.68
CA PRO A 209 23.69 -35.05 -13.33
C PRO A 209 24.99 -34.33 -13.74
N PRO A 210 26.17 -34.89 -13.41
CA PRO A 210 27.45 -34.30 -13.79
C PRO A 210 27.52 -34.38 -15.32
N TRP A 211 26.91 -33.42 -16.00
CA TRP A 211 26.96 -33.33 -17.44
C TRP A 211 28.37 -32.84 -17.78
N ARG A 212 29.24 -33.84 -18.00
CA ARG A 212 30.54 -33.82 -18.68
C ARG A 212 31.01 -32.41 -19.05
N ARG A 213 31.72 -31.76 -18.14
CA ARG A 213 32.87 -30.95 -18.51
C ARG A 213 34.11 -31.80 -18.31
N THR A 214 34.37 -32.68 -19.27
CA THR A 214 35.72 -33.16 -19.54
C THR A 214 36.34 -32.21 -20.56
N PRO A 215 37.22 -31.27 -20.17
CA PRO A 215 38.01 -30.50 -21.11
C PRO A 215 39.32 -31.25 -21.37
N HIS A 216 39.27 -32.52 -21.80
CA HIS A 216 40.51 -33.23 -22.16
C HIS A 216 40.27 -34.28 -23.26
N GLY A 217 41.00 -34.07 -24.35
CA GLY A 217 41.77 -35.15 -24.98
C GLY A 217 41.04 -35.98 -26.02
N SER A 218 41.24 -35.63 -27.29
CA SER A 218 41.91 -36.53 -28.26
C SER A 218 41.78 -35.90 -29.65
N LYS A 219 42.77 -35.07 -30.02
CA LYS A 219 43.10 -34.94 -31.44
C LYS A 219 43.70 -36.29 -31.81
N LEU A 220 42.97 -37.04 -32.60
CA LEU A 220 43.43 -38.25 -33.25
C LEU A 220 44.69 -37.89 -34.05
N ASP A 221 45.83 -38.48 -33.69
CA ASP A 221 46.95 -38.63 -34.60
C ASP A 221 46.49 -39.54 -35.75
N LEU A 222 46.65 -39.07 -36.98
CA LEU A 222 46.49 -39.87 -38.19
C LEU A 222 47.81 -40.61 -38.45
N PRO A 223 47.77 -41.91 -38.81
CA PRO A 223 48.97 -42.63 -39.23
C PRO A 223 49.34 -42.31 -40.68
N GLU A 224 50.66 -42.16 -40.86
CA GLU A 224 51.52 -42.19 -42.07
C GLU A 224 51.26 -41.20 -43.23
#